data_AF-A0A355U9W1-F1
#
_entry.id   AF-A0A355U9W1-F1
#
_cell.length_a   1.000
_cell.length_b   1.000
_cell.length_c   1.000
_cell.angle_alpha   90.00
_cell.angle_beta   90.00
_cell.angle_gamma   90.00
#
_symmetry.space_group_name_H-M   'P 1'
#
loop_
_entity.id
_entity.type
_entity.pdbx_description
1 polymer ?
#
loop_
_entity_poly.entity_id
_entity_poly.type
_entity_poly.pdbx_seq_one_letter_code
_entity_poly.pdbx_strand_id
1 'polypeptide(L)' 'MSPSESHDEISLIKACSNGDHNAFKKIYDIHSGTMYSICLRYMTNEDEAKDALQEGFIKVFNSIGKFQFTGS' A
#
# COMPACT_ATOMS: atom_id res chain seq x y z
N MET A 1 -5.87 -8.40 15.94
CA MET A 1 -6.46 -7.45 14.97
C MET A 1 -7.63 -6.79 15.68
N SER A 2 -7.48 -5.54 16.09
CA SER A 2 -8.49 -4.85 16.91
C SER A 2 -9.52 -4.18 15.99
N PRO A 3 -10.82 -4.14 16.35
CA PRO A 3 -11.91 -3.69 15.48
C PRO A 3 -11.94 -2.16 15.19
N SER A 4 -10.85 -1.44 15.43
CA SER A 4 -10.75 0.03 15.27
C SER A 4 -10.12 0.47 13.94
N GLU A 5 -9.47 -0.42 13.18
CA GLU A 5 -8.59 -0.02 12.06
C GLU A 5 -9.33 0.19 10.72
N SER A 6 -10.51 -0.41 10.52
CA SER A 6 -11.23 -0.34 9.23
C SER A 6 -11.74 1.07 8.86
N HIS A 7 -11.95 1.96 9.85
CA HIS A 7 -12.32 3.36 9.59
C HIS A 7 -11.11 4.22 9.16
N ASP A 8 -9.90 3.83 9.56
CA ASP A 8 -8.67 4.53 9.23
C ASP A 8 -8.25 4.26 7.78
N GLU A 9 -8.37 3.03 7.30
CA GLU A 9 -7.88 2.65 5.97
C GLU A 9 -8.63 3.39 4.84
N ILE A 10 -9.98 3.48 4.92
CA ILE A 10 -10.78 4.26 3.96
C ILE A 10 -10.41 5.74 4.00
N SER A 11 -10.12 6.27 5.19
CA SER A 11 -9.73 7.67 5.39
C SER A 11 -8.34 7.94 4.81
N LEU A 12 -7.40 7.00 4.98
CA LEU A 12 -6.06 7.05 4.38
C LEU A 12 -6.13 6.96 2.86
N ILE A 13 -6.97 6.09 2.31
CA ILE A 13 -7.19 5.99 0.85
C ILE A 13 -7.74 7.31 0.31
N LYS A 14 -8.77 7.90 0.94
CA LYS A 14 -9.32 9.21 0.55
C LYS A 14 -8.26 10.33 0.62
N ALA A 15 -7.46 10.35 1.69
CA ALA A 15 -6.38 11.31 1.83
C ALA A 15 -5.31 11.12 0.73
N CYS A 16 -4.94 9.88 0.41
CA CYS A 16 -4.04 9.57 -0.71
C CYS A 16 -4.62 10.03 -2.04
N SER A 17 -5.93 9.86 -2.27
CA SER A 17 -6.58 10.34 -3.49
C SER A 17 -6.56 11.86 -3.64
N ASN A 18 -6.43 12.59 -2.53
CA ASN A 18 -6.24 14.03 -2.51
C ASN A 18 -4.75 14.45 -2.59
N GLY A 19 -3.82 13.50 -2.79
CA GLY A 19 -2.38 13.77 -2.89
C GLY A 19 -1.65 13.82 -1.56
N ASP A 20 -2.24 13.32 -0.47
CA ASP A 20 -1.58 13.31 0.84
C ASP A 20 -0.49 12.23 0.91
N HIS A 21 0.77 12.65 0.81
CA HIS A 21 1.92 11.77 0.92
C HIS A 21 2.09 11.14 2.32
N ASN A 22 1.62 11.80 3.39
CA ASN A 22 1.71 11.25 4.74
C ASN A 22 0.72 10.09 4.92
N ALA A 23 -0.46 10.20 4.30
CA ALA A 23 -1.41 9.10 4.26
C ALA A 23 -0.82 7.89 3.52
N PHE A 24 -0.15 8.12 2.39
CA PHE A 24 0.51 7.02 1.66
C PHE A 24 1.66 6.41 2.46
N LYS A 25 2.43 7.22 3.18
CA LYS A 25 3.48 6.72 4.07
C LYS A 25 2.90 5.79 5.15
N LYS A 26 1.75 6.12 5.74
CA LYS A 26 1.09 5.24 6.72
C LYS A 26 0.68 3.90 6.10
N ILE A 27 0.11 3.92 4.89
CA ILE A 27 -0.23 2.69 4.14
C ILE A 27 1.05 1.86 3.91
N TYR A 28 2.14 2.50 3.49
CA TYR A 28 3.43 1.83 3.31
C TYR A 28 3.95 1.21 4.63
N ASP A 29 3.99 1.96 5.72
CA ASP A 29 4.47 1.48 7.03
C ASP A 29 3.63 0.28 7.53
N ILE A 30 2.31 0.27 7.28
CA ILE A 30 1.42 -0.83 7.67
C ILE A 30 1.64 -2.09 6.81
N HIS A 31 1.74 -1.94 5.49
CA HIS A 31 1.69 -3.09 4.56
C HIS A 31 3.06 -3.57 4.06
N SER A 32 4.11 -2.75 4.17
CA SER A 32 5.44 -3.05 3.61
C SER A 32 6.04 -4.34 4.16
N GLY A 33 5.94 -4.61 5.46
CA GLY A 33 6.48 -5.85 6.05
C GLY A 33 5.80 -7.12 5.51
N THR A 34 4.48 -7.08 5.36
CA THR A 34 3.72 -8.21 4.81
C THR A 34 3.99 -8.39 3.31
N MET A 35 3.97 -7.31 2.53
CA MET A 35 4.30 -7.38 1.10
C MET A 35 5.74 -7.82 0.88
N TYR A 36 6.71 -7.35 1.68
CA TYR A 36 8.10 -7.78 1.58
C TYR A 36 8.24 -9.28 1.83
N SER A 37 7.55 -9.81 2.85
CA SER A 37 7.52 -11.25 3.13
C SER A 37 6.92 -12.06 1.97
N ILE A 38 5.96 -11.48 1.23
CA ILE A 38 5.41 -12.09 0.01
C ILE A 38 6.44 -12.03 -1.13
N CYS A 39 7.06 -10.87 -1.37
CA CYS A 39 8.11 -10.72 -2.39
C CYS A 39 9.25 -11.73 -2.18
N LEU A 40 9.71 -11.92 -0.94
CA LEU A 40 10.73 -12.91 -0.60
C LEU A 40 10.34 -14.36 -0.91
N ARG A 41 9.04 -14.68 -0.99
CA ARG A 41 8.60 -16.03 -1.37
C ARG A 41 8.68 -16.29 -2.87
N TYR A 42 8.70 -15.25 -3.69
CA TYR A 42 8.66 -15.34 -5.15
C TYR A 42 9.93 -14.86 -5.84
N MET A 43 10.80 -14.12 -5.15
CA MET A 43 12.03 -13.56 -5.69
C MET A 43 13.26 -14.39 -5.30
N THR A 44 14.30 -14.32 -6.13
CA THR A 44 15.50 -15.15 -5.98
C THR A 44 16.41 -14.63 -4.85
N ASN A 45 16.39 -13.33 -4.60
CA ASN A 45 17.21 -12.67 -3.60
C ASN A 45 16.50 -11.46 -2.99
N GLU A 46 17.07 -10.92 -1.90
CA GLU A 46 16.50 -9.79 -1.18
C GLU A 46 16.46 -8.49 -2.00
N ASP A 47 17.37 -8.31 -2.95
CA ASP A 47 17.45 -7.10 -3.77
C ASP A 47 16.28 -7.05 -4.77
N GLU A 48 16.05 -8.17 -5.49
CA GLU A 48 14.86 -8.36 -6.32
C GLU A 48 13.56 -8.21 -5.53
N ALA A 49 13.53 -8.72 -4.29
CA ALA A 49 12.37 -8.56 -3.42
C ALA A 49 12.10 -7.10 -3.05
N LYS A 50 13.13 -6.31 -2.78
CA LYS A 50 13.01 -4.87 -2.48
C LYS A 50 12.60 -4.07 -3.71
N ASP A 51 13.15 -4.41 -4.88
CA ASP A 51 12.79 -3.76 -6.14
C ASP A 51 11.32 -4.02 -6.49
N ALA A 52 10.88 -5.28 -6.45
CA ALA A 52 9.49 -5.66 -6.68
C ALA A 52 8.53 -5.02 -5.67
N LEU A 53 8.94 -4.91 -4.39
CA LEU A 53 8.19 -4.21 -3.37
C LEU A 53 8.01 -2.72 -3.73
N GLN A 54 9.10 -2.03 -4.08
CA GLN A 54 9.07 -0.63 -4.48
C GLN A 54 8.18 -0.41 -5.70
N GLU A 55 8.38 -1.17 -6.77
CA GLU A 55 7.55 -1.08 -7.97
C GLU A 55 6.06 -1.33 -7.67
N GLY A 56 5.76 -2.30 -6.81
CA GLY A 56 4.41 -2.59 -6.35
C GLY A 56 3.77 -1.37 -5.66
N PHE A 57 4.47 -0.75 -4.72
CA PHE A 57 3.97 0.44 -4.04
C PHE A 57 3.86 1.67 -4.95
N ILE A 58 4.77 1.85 -5.91
CA ILE A 58 4.65 2.92 -6.92
C ILE A 58 3.38 2.74 -7.76
N LYS A 59 3.09 1.50 -8.18
CA LYS A 59 1.86 1.18 -8.93
C LYS A 59 0.61 1.45 -8.09
N VAL A 60 0.62 1.09 -6.82
CA VAL A 60 -0.46 1.40 -5.87
C VAL A 60 -0.63 2.91 -5.73
N PHE A 61 0.44 3.67 -5.48
CA PHE A 61 0.40 5.14 -5.35
C PHE A 61 -0.20 5.81 -6.60
N ASN A 62 0.22 5.39 -7.79
CA ASN A 62 -0.29 5.96 -9.03
C ASN A 62 -1.76 5.59 -9.32
N SER A 63 -2.26 4.53 -8.69
CA SER A 63 -3.61 4.01 -8.93
C SER A 63 -4.60 4.38 -7.81
N ILE A 64 -4.13 4.57 -6.57
CA ILE A 64 -4.98 4.84 -5.39
C ILE A 64 -5.74 6.16 -5.53
N GLY A 65 -5.18 7.14 -6.23
CA GLY A 65 -5.89 8.38 -6.56
C GLY A 65 -6.95 8.24 -7.65
N LYS A 66 -6.88 7.19 -8.45
CA LYS A 66 -7.89 6.84 -9.45
C LYS A 66 -8.95 5.88 -8.92
N PHE A 67 -8.73 5.33 -7.72
CA PHE A 67 -9.66 4.41 -7.09
C PHE A 67 -10.94 5.16 -6.69
N GLN A 68 -11.99 4.98 -7.48
CA GLN A 68 -13.33 5.39 -7.07
C GLN A 68 -13.96 4.24 -6.30
N PHE A 69 -14.49 4.53 -5.11
CA PHE A 69 -15.32 3.62 -4.31
C PHE A 69 -16.71 3.37 -4.96
N THR A 70 -16.77 3.30 -6.29
CA THR A 70 -17.96 2.91 -7.06
C THR A 70 -18.00 1.39 -7.10
N GLY A 71 -18.25 0.76 -5.95
CA GLY A 71 -18.63 -0.65 -5.90
C GLY A 71 -20.13 -0.78 -6.18
N SER A 72 -20.48 -1.60 -7.19
CA SER A 72 -21.84 -2.10 -7.46
C SER A 72 -22.25 -3.17 -6.46
#